data_AF-A0A644T7D9-F1
#
_entry.id   AF-A0A644T7D9-F1
#
_cell.length_a   1.000
_cell.length_b   1.000
_cell.length_c   1.000
_cell.angle_alpha   90.00
_cell.angle_beta   90.00
_cell.angle_gamma   90.00
#
_symmetry.space_group_name_H-M   'P 1'
#
loop_
_entity.id
_entity.type
_entity.pdbx_description
1 polymer ?
#
loop_
_entity_poly.entity_id
_entity_poly.type
_entity_poly.pdbx_seq_one_letter_code
_entity_poly.pdbx_strand_id
1 'polypeptide(L)'
;MAHVRTKRKPTQKNIGALIFSIFLIFVCMIFLTGLSNFLKAKAGNANFFTNNEKFASNENIDESIILDVENLSEDKGNSLITKNGDKIFLEIANTPESRAQGLSGKTAFKTFEENEKLITEGMLFVFDKPETSSFWMKDMNFDLDIIWLDESFNIVHIEKALASSYNSLNPDASQTFSNGANLAKYVLEVKMGTVERFNLKVGDVFECDRIQL
;
A
#
# COMPACT_ATOMS: atom_id res chain seq x y z
N MET A 1 50.41 24.99 -75.92
CA MET A 1 50.23 24.10 -74.74
C MET A 1 49.24 24.79 -73.81
N ALA A 2 47.95 24.46 -73.89
CA ALA A 2 46.88 25.21 -73.21
C ALA A 2 46.53 24.59 -71.85
N HIS A 3 46.61 25.40 -70.79
CA HIS A 3 46.33 25.00 -69.42
C HIS A 3 44.80 25.12 -69.16
N VAL A 4 44.11 23.98 -69.03
CA VAL A 4 42.68 23.95 -68.70
C VAL A 4 42.51 24.13 -67.19
N ARG A 5 42.01 25.29 -66.78
CA ARG A 5 41.68 25.60 -65.39
C ARG A 5 40.27 25.09 -65.06
N THR A 6 40.17 23.98 -64.34
CA THR A 6 38.89 23.41 -63.89
C THR A 6 38.28 24.29 -62.80
N LYS A 7 37.09 24.89 -63.05
CA LYS A 7 36.31 25.58 -62.03
C LYS A 7 35.70 24.55 -61.06
N ARG A 8 36.02 24.64 -59.76
CA ARG A 8 35.36 23.86 -58.70
C ARG A 8 33.94 24.39 -58.49
N LYS A 9 32.93 23.50 -58.50
CA LYS A 9 31.55 23.84 -58.14
C LYS A 9 31.46 24.11 -56.62
N PRO A 10 30.69 25.11 -56.17
CA PRO A 10 30.50 25.37 -54.75
C PRO A 10 29.63 24.27 -54.13
N THR A 11 30.10 23.68 -53.03
CA THR A 11 29.35 22.75 -52.19
C THR A 11 28.16 23.46 -51.56
N GLN A 12 26.94 23.09 -51.97
CA GLN A 12 25.71 23.54 -51.35
C GLN A 12 25.59 22.89 -49.95
N LYS A 13 25.75 23.69 -48.90
CA LYS A 13 25.57 23.22 -47.52
C LYS A 13 24.10 22.83 -47.32
N ASN A 14 23.87 21.62 -46.83
CA ASN A 14 22.53 21.05 -46.71
C ASN A 14 21.85 21.62 -45.46
N ILE A 15 21.15 22.75 -45.61
CA ILE A 15 20.57 23.54 -44.51
C ILE A 15 19.58 22.70 -43.68
N GLY A 16 18.84 21.78 -44.31
CA GLY A 16 17.91 20.89 -43.60
C GLY A 16 18.59 19.94 -42.62
N ALA A 17 19.76 19.40 -42.97
CA ALA A 17 20.54 18.53 -42.07
C ALA A 17 21.12 19.33 -40.88
N LEU A 18 21.44 20.61 -41.09
CA LEU A 18 21.91 21.49 -40.03
C LEU A 18 20.78 21.82 -39.03
N ILE A 19 19.58 22.11 -39.52
CA ILE A 19 18.40 22.40 -38.67
C ILE A 19 18.02 21.16 -37.84
N PHE A 20 18.00 19.98 -38.46
CA PHE A 20 17.69 18.73 -37.75
C PHE A 20 18.72 18.41 -36.67
N SER A 21 20.01 18.61 -36.95
CA SER A 21 21.09 18.45 -35.97
C SER A 21 20.93 19.40 -34.79
N ILE A 22 20.61 20.69 -35.05
CA ILE A 22 20.36 21.68 -33.99
C ILE A 22 19.15 21.28 -33.14
N PHE A 23 18.06 20.80 -33.77
CA PHE A 23 16.88 20.34 -33.04
C PHE A 23 17.18 19.14 -32.13
N LEU A 24 17.94 18.15 -32.61
CA LEU A 24 18.31 16.98 -31.82
C LEU A 24 19.20 17.36 -30.63
N ILE A 25 20.11 18.33 -30.81
CA ILE A 25 20.93 18.88 -29.73
C ILE A 25 20.06 19.57 -28.67
N PHE A 26 19.04 20.33 -29.09
CA PHE A 26 18.10 20.97 -28.16
C PHE A 26 17.28 19.95 -27.35
N VAL A 27 16.76 18.91 -27.99
CA VAL A 27 16.04 17.83 -27.29
C VAL A 27 16.95 17.11 -26.30
N CYS A 28 18.20 16.83 -26.70
CA CYS A 28 19.19 16.21 -25.83
C CYS A 28 19.54 17.10 -24.63
N MET A 29 19.70 18.41 -24.84
CA MET A 29 19.94 19.38 -23.76
C MET A 29 18.79 19.44 -22.75
N ILE A 30 17.54 19.37 -23.21
CA ILE A 30 16.35 19.31 -22.33
C ILE A 30 16.33 18.00 -21.53
N PHE A 31 16.67 16.88 -22.17
CA PHE A 31 16.76 15.59 -21.47
C PHE A 31 17.89 15.57 -20.43
N LEU A 32 19.05 16.13 -20.77
CA LEU A 32 20.21 16.21 -19.87
C LEU A 32 19.94 17.13 -18.67
N THR A 33 19.22 18.23 -18.85
CA THR A 33 18.82 19.13 -17.74
C THR A 33 17.72 18.50 -16.88
N GLY A 34 16.76 17.79 -17.48
CA GLY A 34 15.75 17.02 -16.75
C GLY A 34 16.37 15.89 -15.93
N LEU A 35 17.32 15.15 -16.51
CA LEU A 35 18.03 14.08 -15.83
C LEU A 35 18.93 14.61 -14.70
N SER A 36 19.59 15.75 -14.88
CA SER A 36 20.40 16.35 -13.82
C SER A 36 19.53 16.83 -12.65
N ASN A 37 18.37 17.43 -12.92
CA ASN A 37 17.41 17.82 -11.88
C ASN A 37 16.82 16.60 -11.17
N PHE A 38 16.53 15.52 -11.89
CA PHE A 38 16.07 14.25 -11.31
C PHE A 38 17.14 13.60 -10.43
N LEU A 39 18.39 13.55 -10.90
CA LEU A 39 19.52 13.07 -10.11
C LEU A 39 19.78 13.97 -8.90
N LYS A 40 19.59 15.29 -9.01
CA LYS A 40 19.72 16.24 -7.90
C LYS A 40 18.53 16.18 -6.92
N ALA A 41 17.34 15.79 -7.37
CA ALA A 41 16.21 15.49 -6.50
C ALA A 41 16.44 14.17 -5.74
N LYS A 42 16.98 13.15 -6.41
CA LYS A 42 17.36 11.88 -5.77
C LYS A 42 18.57 12.00 -4.84
N ALA A 43 19.57 12.82 -5.20
CA ALA A 43 20.74 13.11 -4.37
C ALA A 43 20.49 14.20 -3.31
N GLY A 44 19.48 15.05 -3.52
CA GLY A 44 19.03 16.09 -2.58
C GLY A 44 18.42 15.53 -1.30
N ASN A 45 18.21 14.21 -1.23
CA ASN A 45 17.82 13.50 -0.01
C ASN A 45 19.00 12.78 0.67
N ALA A 46 20.25 13.06 0.26
CA ALA A 46 21.46 12.49 0.87
C ALA A 46 22.25 13.48 1.75
N ASN A 47 21.67 14.64 2.08
CA ASN A 47 22.28 15.65 2.98
C ASN A 47 21.43 15.91 4.24
N PHE A 48 20.77 14.89 4.80
CA PHE A 48 20.14 15.01 6.11
C PHE A 48 21.11 14.75 7.29
N PHE A 49 22.37 14.37 7.01
CA PHE A 49 23.39 14.14 8.04
C PHE A 49 24.54 15.14 7.95
N THR A 50 24.28 16.42 8.19
CA THR A 50 25.24 17.35 8.81
C THR A 50 24.46 18.58 9.22
N ASN A 51 24.00 18.64 10.47
CA ASN A 51 23.72 19.86 11.25
C ASN A 51 23.04 19.44 12.55
N ASN A 52 23.84 18.97 13.52
CA ASN A 52 23.38 18.96 14.90
C ASN A 52 24.55 19.32 15.83
N GLU A 53 24.99 20.57 15.71
CA GLU A 53 25.47 21.30 16.86
C GLU A 53 24.49 22.46 17.12
N LYS A 54 23.98 22.50 18.36
CA LYS A 54 23.01 23.47 18.92
C LYS A 54 21.52 23.15 18.74
N PHE A 55 21.05 22.14 19.47
CA PHE A 55 19.85 22.29 20.28
C PHE A 55 19.92 21.37 21.51
N ALA A 56 20.79 21.72 22.45
CA ALA A 56 20.75 21.16 23.79
C ALA A 56 19.98 22.12 24.69
N SER A 57 18.67 21.88 24.84
CA SER A 57 17.93 22.16 26.06
C SER A 57 16.54 21.53 26.00
N ASN A 58 16.35 20.49 26.82
CA ASN A 58 15.07 19.97 27.32
C ASN A 58 14.07 19.38 26.32
N GLU A 59 14.12 18.06 26.15
CA GLU A 59 13.16 17.12 26.75
C GLU A 59 13.74 15.70 26.62
N ASN A 60 13.55 14.85 27.64
CA ASN A 60 13.91 13.44 27.62
C ASN A 60 13.07 12.75 26.52
N ILE A 61 13.61 12.65 25.31
CA ILE A 61 13.05 11.78 24.28
C ILE A 61 13.57 10.38 24.60
N ASP A 62 12.67 9.52 25.04
CA ASP A 62 12.95 8.11 25.29
C ASP A 62 13.49 7.46 24.01
N GLU A 63 14.73 6.95 24.04
CA GLU A 63 15.37 6.26 22.91
C GLU A 63 14.54 5.06 22.41
N SER A 64 13.58 4.55 23.21
CA SER A 64 12.58 3.56 22.78
C SER A 64 11.66 4.08 21.66
N ILE A 65 11.36 5.38 21.63
CA ILE A 65 10.46 5.99 20.64
C ILE A 65 11.14 6.10 19.27
N ILE A 66 12.47 6.31 19.23
CA ILE A 66 13.23 6.33 17.97
C ILE A 66 13.38 4.91 17.40
N LEU A 67 13.56 3.91 18.27
CA LEU A 67 13.56 2.49 17.89
C LEU A 67 12.21 2.04 17.29
N ASP A 68 11.09 2.57 17.77
CA ASP A 68 9.76 2.24 17.22
C ASP A 68 9.52 2.82 15.83
N VAL A 69 10.15 3.95 15.49
CA VAL A 69 9.98 4.63 14.19
C VAL A 69 10.88 4.02 13.10
N GLU A 70 12.12 3.63 13.42
CA GLU A 70 13.01 2.97 12.46
C GLU A 70 12.53 1.55 12.10
N ASN A 71 11.98 0.81 13.07
CA ASN A 71 11.44 -0.55 12.84
C ASN A 71 10.15 -0.59 12.00
N LEU A 72 9.48 0.54 11.75
CA LEU A 72 8.29 0.59 10.89
C LEU A 72 8.61 0.60 9.38
N SER A 73 9.88 0.78 9.01
CA SER A 73 10.26 1.02 7.61
C SER A 73 10.90 -0.17 6.90
N GLU A 74 11.33 -1.22 7.61
CA GLU A 74 12.07 -2.34 7.00
C GLU A 74 11.50 -3.77 7.22
N ASP A 75 10.40 -3.94 7.97
CA ASP A 75 9.66 -5.21 8.07
C ASP A 75 8.15 -5.01 7.88
N LYS A 76 7.74 -4.61 6.67
CA LYS A 76 6.31 -4.55 6.35
C LYS A 76 5.82 -5.94 6.00
N GLY A 77 5.23 -6.57 7.02
CA GLY A 77 4.71 -7.93 7.06
C GLY A 77 3.55 -8.23 6.10
N ASN A 78 2.75 -9.22 6.45
CA ASN A 78 1.73 -9.77 5.57
C ASN A 78 0.78 -8.68 5.06
N SER A 79 0.43 -8.67 3.77
CA SER A 79 -0.43 -7.64 3.20
C SER A 79 -1.24 -8.07 1.97
N LEU A 80 -2.38 -7.42 1.79
CA LEU A 80 -3.24 -7.51 0.62
C LEU A 80 -3.32 -6.13 -0.07
N ILE A 81 -3.38 -6.14 -1.40
CA ILE A 81 -3.44 -4.94 -2.23
C ILE A 81 -4.69 -4.99 -3.10
N THR A 82 -5.41 -3.88 -3.20
CA THR A 82 -6.56 -3.76 -4.12
C THR A 82 -6.09 -3.50 -5.55
N LYS A 83 -6.96 -3.73 -6.54
CA LYS A 83 -6.69 -3.34 -7.94
C LYS A 83 -6.32 -1.87 -8.13
N ASN A 84 -6.70 -1.00 -7.19
CA ASN A 84 -6.42 0.43 -7.24
C ASN A 84 -5.10 0.80 -6.52
N GLY A 85 -4.43 -0.17 -5.89
CA GLY A 85 -3.16 0.04 -5.18
C GLY A 85 -3.30 0.43 -3.70
N ASP A 86 -4.51 0.40 -3.14
CA ASP A 86 -4.71 0.57 -1.69
C ASP A 86 -4.24 -0.70 -0.96
N LYS A 87 -3.64 -0.55 0.22
CA LYS A 87 -2.94 -1.64 0.92
C LYS A 87 -3.52 -1.89 2.31
N ILE A 88 -3.60 -3.16 2.67
CA ILE A 88 -4.00 -3.64 3.99
C ILE A 88 -2.83 -4.42 4.59
N PHE A 89 -2.29 -3.96 5.72
CA PHE A 89 -1.34 -4.73 6.52
C PHE A 89 -2.07 -5.68 7.44
N LEU A 90 -1.60 -6.92 7.52
CA LEU A 90 -2.33 -8.03 8.11
C LEU A 90 -1.63 -8.57 9.36
N GLU A 91 -2.38 -8.59 10.45
CA GLU A 91 -2.19 -9.56 11.53
C GLU A 91 -2.82 -10.90 11.11
N ILE A 92 -2.14 -12.02 11.35
CA ILE A 92 -2.61 -13.35 10.93
C ILE A 92 -3.21 -14.12 12.11
N ALA A 93 -4.43 -14.60 11.93
CA ALA A 93 -5.09 -15.53 12.84
C ALA A 93 -5.23 -16.91 12.17
N ASN A 94 -4.21 -17.76 12.29
CA ASN A 94 -4.14 -19.10 11.68
C ASN A 94 -4.29 -20.27 12.69
N THR A 95 -4.35 -19.99 14.00
CA THR A 95 -4.64 -20.98 15.05
C THR A 95 -6.06 -20.83 15.59
N PRO A 96 -6.68 -21.90 16.12
CA PRO A 96 -8.00 -21.79 16.76
C PRO A 96 -8.07 -20.69 17.83
N GLU A 97 -7.01 -20.55 18.64
CA GLU A 97 -6.91 -19.56 19.70
C GLU A 97 -6.84 -18.13 19.14
N SER A 98 -5.97 -17.89 18.15
CA SER A 98 -5.87 -16.58 17.49
C SER A 98 -7.16 -16.20 16.76
N ARG A 99 -7.86 -17.16 16.14
CA ARG A 99 -9.15 -16.92 15.49
C ARG A 99 -10.26 -16.64 16.50
N ALA A 100 -10.26 -17.31 17.65
CA ALA A 100 -11.23 -17.05 18.72
C ALA A 100 -11.00 -15.67 19.37
N GLN A 101 -9.74 -15.24 19.49
CA GLN A 101 -9.38 -13.92 20.01
C GLN A 101 -9.76 -12.81 19.02
N GLY A 102 -9.45 -12.98 17.73
CA GLY A 102 -9.67 -11.96 16.71
C GLY A 102 -9.11 -10.59 17.13
N LEU A 103 -9.88 -9.53 16.88
CA LEU A 103 -9.57 -8.16 17.31
C LEU A 103 -10.12 -7.79 18.70
N SER A 104 -10.69 -8.73 19.45
CA SER A 104 -11.24 -8.46 20.78
C SER A 104 -10.20 -7.82 21.71
N GLY A 105 -10.59 -6.76 22.41
CA GLY A 105 -9.71 -6.01 23.31
C GLY A 105 -8.70 -5.08 22.63
N LYS A 106 -8.54 -5.11 21.30
CA LYS A 106 -7.70 -4.14 20.59
C LYS A 106 -8.29 -2.74 20.73
N THR A 107 -7.44 -1.73 20.87
CA THR A 107 -7.88 -0.36 21.18
C THR A 107 -7.98 0.56 19.97
N ALA A 108 -7.23 0.28 18.89
CA ALA A 108 -7.23 1.11 17.70
C ALA A 108 -6.79 0.35 16.43
N PHE A 109 -7.17 0.91 15.28
CA PHE A 109 -6.59 0.63 13.97
C PHE A 109 -5.68 1.76 13.54
N LYS A 110 -4.53 1.44 12.96
CA LYS A 110 -3.73 2.42 12.23
C LYS A 110 -4.21 2.53 10.80
N THR A 111 -4.45 3.75 10.37
CA THR A 111 -4.78 4.09 8.98
C THR A 111 -4.02 5.37 8.63
N PHE A 112 -3.36 5.37 7.47
CA PHE A 112 -2.63 6.53 6.96
C PHE A 112 -2.71 6.58 5.44
N GLU A 113 -2.41 7.73 4.87
CA GLU A 113 -2.38 7.94 3.43
C GLU A 113 -0.93 8.13 2.97
N GLU A 114 -0.56 7.47 1.86
CA GLU A 114 0.74 7.60 1.23
C GLU A 114 0.54 7.65 -0.29
N ASN A 115 1.05 8.69 -0.96
CA ASN A 115 0.91 8.87 -2.41
C ASN A 115 -0.54 8.71 -2.92
N GLU A 116 -1.51 9.31 -2.22
CA GLU A 116 -2.95 9.22 -2.53
C GLU A 116 -3.55 7.81 -2.39
N LYS A 117 -2.81 6.86 -1.80
CA LYS A 117 -3.29 5.52 -1.45
C LYS A 117 -3.58 5.42 0.02
N LEU A 118 -4.70 4.77 0.33
CA LEU A 118 -5.07 4.52 1.71
C LEU A 118 -4.40 3.21 2.16
N ILE A 119 -3.75 3.29 3.30
CA ILE A 119 -3.06 2.17 3.93
C ILE A 119 -3.71 1.96 5.29
N THR A 120 -4.19 0.76 5.54
CA THR A 120 -4.87 0.42 6.80
C THR A 120 -4.37 -0.91 7.36
N GLU A 121 -4.53 -1.10 8.65
CA GLU A 121 -4.39 -2.41 9.28
C GLU A 121 -5.67 -3.24 9.11
N GLY A 122 -5.51 -4.56 9.16
CA GLY A 122 -6.57 -5.55 9.14
C GLY A 122 -6.10 -6.85 9.80
N MET A 123 -7.04 -7.75 10.05
CA MET A 123 -6.73 -9.11 10.52
C MET A 123 -7.24 -10.13 9.51
N LEU A 124 -6.35 -11.04 9.09
CA LEU A 124 -6.67 -12.14 8.20
C LEU A 124 -6.80 -13.44 8.99
N PHE A 125 -8.02 -13.95 9.08
CA PHE A 125 -8.33 -15.27 9.60
C PHE A 125 -8.10 -16.29 8.51
N VAL A 126 -7.31 -17.32 8.81
CA VAL A 126 -6.92 -18.37 7.85
C VAL A 126 -7.50 -19.70 8.32
N PHE A 127 -8.26 -20.34 7.42
CA PHE A 127 -8.86 -21.65 7.66
C PHE A 127 -8.13 -22.74 6.86
N ASP A 128 -8.09 -23.95 7.39
CA ASP A 128 -7.38 -25.08 6.77
C ASP A 128 -7.99 -25.48 5.42
N LYS A 129 -9.30 -25.28 5.28
CA LYS A 129 -10.08 -25.57 4.07
C LYS A 129 -11.18 -24.52 3.88
N PRO A 130 -11.69 -24.32 2.65
CA PRO A 130 -12.86 -23.48 2.43
C PRO A 130 -14.06 -23.97 3.23
N GLU A 131 -14.66 -23.08 4.00
CA GLU A 131 -15.84 -23.38 4.82
C GLU A 131 -16.75 -22.15 4.99
N THR A 132 -17.95 -22.38 5.54
CA THR A 132 -18.82 -21.30 6.02
C THR A 132 -18.40 -20.93 7.42
N SER A 133 -18.31 -19.64 7.72
CA SER A 133 -17.86 -19.16 9.03
C SER A 133 -18.76 -18.03 9.54
N SER A 134 -18.93 -18.01 10.87
CA SER A 134 -19.71 -17.00 11.57
C SER A 134 -18.80 -16.22 12.52
N PHE A 135 -18.92 -14.91 12.48
CA PHE A 135 -18.17 -13.97 13.29
C PHE A 135 -19.10 -13.21 14.23
N TRP A 136 -18.56 -12.70 15.32
CA TRP A 136 -19.27 -11.93 16.34
C TRP A 136 -18.45 -10.70 16.72
N MET A 137 -19.06 -9.77 17.44
CA MET A 137 -18.42 -8.52 17.85
C MET A 137 -18.06 -8.52 19.35
N LYS A 138 -17.92 -9.69 19.99
CA LYS A 138 -17.68 -9.80 21.44
C LYS A 138 -16.40 -9.06 21.84
N ASP A 139 -16.48 -8.25 22.89
CA ASP A 139 -15.36 -7.48 23.44
C ASP A 139 -14.67 -6.56 22.39
N MET A 140 -15.41 -6.12 21.38
CA MET A 140 -14.92 -5.22 20.34
C MET A 140 -15.04 -3.75 20.77
N ASN A 141 -14.00 -2.96 20.50
CA ASN A 141 -13.94 -1.54 20.87
C ASN A 141 -14.17 -0.57 19.69
N PHE A 142 -14.33 -1.08 18.48
CA PHE A 142 -14.50 -0.29 17.27
C PHE A 142 -15.39 -1.02 16.25
N ASP A 143 -15.94 -0.26 15.32
CA ASP A 143 -16.80 -0.78 14.27
C ASP A 143 -15.96 -1.38 13.13
N LEU A 144 -16.49 -2.43 12.49
CA LEU A 144 -15.78 -3.23 11.50
C LEU A 144 -16.55 -3.37 10.19
N ASP A 145 -15.80 -3.59 9.11
CA ASP A 145 -16.29 -4.33 7.95
C ASP A 145 -15.63 -5.73 7.97
N ILE A 146 -16.39 -6.76 7.59
CA ILE A 146 -15.90 -8.14 7.49
C ILE A 146 -16.05 -8.62 6.04
N ILE A 147 -14.96 -9.15 5.48
CA ILE A 147 -14.87 -9.54 4.07
C ILE A 147 -14.44 -11.00 4.00
N TRP A 148 -15.25 -11.86 3.38
CA TRP A 148 -14.91 -13.28 3.18
C TRP A 148 -14.29 -13.47 1.82
N LEU A 149 -13.19 -14.24 1.78
CA LEU A 149 -12.40 -14.49 0.58
C LEU A 149 -12.29 -16.00 0.30
N ASP A 150 -12.36 -16.38 -0.97
CA ASP A 150 -12.05 -17.75 -1.40
C ASP A 150 -10.54 -18.04 -1.41
N GLU A 151 -10.14 -19.24 -1.85
CA GLU A 151 -8.73 -19.65 -1.88
C GLU A 151 -7.84 -18.80 -2.79
N SER A 152 -8.43 -18.06 -3.74
CA SER A 152 -7.74 -17.20 -4.69
C SER A 152 -7.86 -15.72 -4.31
N PHE A 153 -8.28 -15.42 -3.07
CA PHE A 153 -8.51 -14.07 -2.55
C PHE A 153 -9.61 -13.29 -3.29
N ASN A 154 -10.55 -13.97 -3.95
CA ASN A 154 -11.74 -13.32 -4.48
C ASN A 154 -12.74 -13.05 -3.35
N ILE A 155 -13.34 -11.87 -3.34
CA ILE A 155 -14.39 -11.53 -2.38
C ILE A 155 -15.65 -12.32 -2.70
N VAL A 156 -16.05 -13.20 -1.77
CA VAL A 156 -17.28 -14.00 -1.90
C VAL A 156 -18.44 -13.45 -1.07
N HIS A 157 -18.16 -12.69 -0.02
CA HIS A 157 -19.18 -12.04 0.82
C HIS A 157 -18.61 -10.81 1.54
N ILE A 158 -19.48 -9.86 1.86
CA ILE A 158 -19.14 -8.66 2.64
C ILE A 158 -20.26 -8.35 3.63
N GLU A 159 -19.89 -8.12 4.87
CA GLU A 159 -20.72 -7.46 5.89
C GLU A 159 -20.08 -6.10 6.24
N LYS A 160 -20.88 -5.03 6.28
CA LYS A 160 -20.37 -3.66 6.45
C LYS A 160 -20.95 -3.01 7.68
N ALA A 161 -20.20 -2.06 8.24
CA ALA A 161 -20.64 -1.21 9.33
C ALA A 161 -21.19 -2.00 10.54
N LEU A 162 -20.50 -3.09 10.89
CA LEU A 162 -20.81 -3.86 12.08
C LEU A 162 -20.43 -3.03 13.31
N ALA A 163 -21.46 -2.63 14.07
CA ALA A 163 -21.27 -1.77 15.22
C ALA A 163 -20.66 -2.54 16.40
N SER A 164 -19.68 -1.93 17.05
CA SER A 164 -19.12 -2.37 18.32
C SER A 164 -20.19 -2.52 19.41
N SER A 165 -21.34 -1.84 19.31
CA SER A 165 -22.48 -2.05 20.22
C SER A 165 -23.08 -3.46 20.21
N TYR A 166 -22.73 -4.29 19.21
CA TYR A 166 -23.04 -5.72 19.21
C TYR A 166 -22.14 -6.55 20.16
N ASN A 167 -21.22 -5.90 20.90
CA ASN A 167 -20.27 -6.52 21.85
C ASN A 167 -20.90 -7.01 23.16
N SER A 168 -22.01 -7.74 23.06
CA SER A 168 -22.70 -8.32 24.22
C SER A 168 -21.76 -9.20 25.06
N LEU A 169 -21.71 -8.93 26.36
CA LEU A 169 -21.05 -9.79 27.35
C LEU A 169 -21.77 -11.13 27.55
N ASN A 170 -23.02 -11.25 27.08
CA ASN A 170 -23.77 -12.49 27.05
C ASN A 170 -23.60 -13.17 25.68
N PRO A 171 -22.85 -14.29 25.59
CA PRO A 171 -22.62 -15.02 24.34
C PRO A 171 -23.91 -15.45 23.64
N ASP A 172 -24.95 -15.81 24.40
CA ASP A 172 -26.22 -16.31 23.85
C ASP A 172 -27.09 -15.19 23.25
N ALA A 173 -26.73 -13.92 23.49
CA ALA A 173 -27.38 -12.74 22.92
C ALA A 173 -26.52 -12.06 21.84
N SER A 174 -25.29 -12.54 21.59
CA SER A 174 -24.40 -11.95 20.61
C SER A 174 -24.90 -12.22 19.20
N GLN A 175 -25.13 -11.16 18.44
CA GLN A 175 -25.45 -11.26 17.02
C GLN A 175 -24.24 -11.83 16.27
N THR A 176 -24.49 -12.85 15.45
CA THR A 176 -23.48 -13.44 14.56
C THR A 176 -23.71 -13.03 13.12
N PHE A 177 -22.62 -12.86 12.38
CA PHE A 177 -22.58 -12.46 10.98
C PHE A 177 -21.89 -13.57 10.18
N SER A 178 -22.50 -14.01 9.08
CA SER A 178 -22.02 -15.19 8.33
C SER A 178 -22.06 -14.95 6.84
N ASN A 179 -21.20 -15.66 6.11
CA ASN A 179 -21.18 -15.66 4.65
C ASN A 179 -22.25 -16.53 3.98
N GLY A 180 -23.25 -17.00 4.75
CA GLY A 180 -24.33 -17.85 4.24
C GLY A 180 -23.79 -19.17 3.69
N ALA A 181 -24.11 -19.47 2.42
CA ALA A 181 -23.66 -20.69 1.74
C ALA A 181 -22.36 -20.52 0.95
N ASN A 182 -21.76 -19.32 0.95
CA ASN A 182 -20.53 -19.07 0.23
C ASN A 182 -19.36 -19.70 0.99
N LEU A 183 -18.49 -20.45 0.32
CA LEU A 183 -17.30 -21.01 0.98
C LEU A 183 -16.17 -19.99 0.96
N ALA A 184 -15.49 -19.83 2.10
CA ALA A 184 -14.36 -18.93 2.25
C ALA A 184 -13.20 -19.65 2.93
N LYS A 185 -11.99 -19.40 2.46
CA LYS A 185 -10.75 -19.88 3.10
C LYS A 185 -10.12 -18.82 3.99
N TYR A 186 -10.41 -17.56 3.69
CA TYR A 186 -9.95 -16.43 4.46
C TYR A 186 -11.11 -15.53 4.85
N VAL A 187 -10.97 -14.88 5.99
CA VAL A 187 -11.86 -13.79 6.40
C VAL A 187 -10.99 -12.62 6.82
N LEU A 188 -11.35 -11.43 6.37
CA LEU A 188 -10.61 -10.20 6.58
C LEU A 188 -11.49 -9.24 7.39
N GLU A 189 -11.05 -8.94 8.61
CA GLU A 189 -11.62 -7.85 9.41
C GLU A 189 -10.81 -6.57 9.18
N VAL A 190 -11.51 -5.48 8.86
CA VAL A 190 -10.93 -4.16 8.65
C VAL A 190 -11.78 -3.11 9.33
N LYS A 191 -11.19 -1.93 9.56
CA LYS A 191 -11.90 -0.77 10.09
C LYS A 191 -13.15 -0.46 9.25
N MET A 192 -14.25 -0.15 9.93
CA MET A 192 -15.48 0.30 9.27
C MET A 192 -15.25 1.42 8.26
N GLY A 193 -15.88 1.29 7.09
CA GLY A 193 -15.78 2.23 5.98
C GLY A 193 -14.63 1.93 5.01
N THR A 194 -13.81 0.90 5.29
CA THR A 194 -12.74 0.47 4.38
C THR A 194 -13.35 -0.06 3.09
N VAL A 195 -14.46 -0.81 3.16
CA VAL A 195 -15.14 -1.33 1.97
C VAL A 195 -15.57 -0.19 1.04
N GLU A 196 -16.19 0.86 1.58
CA GLU A 196 -16.57 2.04 0.80
C GLU A 196 -15.36 2.80 0.26
N ARG A 197 -14.34 3.04 1.10
CA ARG A 197 -13.12 3.77 0.73
C ARG A 197 -12.38 3.10 -0.42
N PHE A 198 -12.26 1.78 -0.37
CA PHE A 198 -11.56 0.98 -1.38
C PHE A 198 -12.48 0.62 -2.57
N ASN A 199 -13.78 0.95 -2.47
CA ASN A 199 -14.81 0.60 -3.46
C ASN A 199 -14.85 -0.91 -3.77
N LEU A 200 -14.78 -1.73 -2.71
CA LEU A 200 -14.78 -3.20 -2.81
C LEU A 200 -16.18 -3.74 -3.08
N LYS A 201 -16.24 -4.78 -3.91
CA LYS A 201 -17.48 -5.51 -4.25
C LYS A 201 -17.23 -7.01 -4.29
N VAL A 202 -18.28 -7.79 -4.10
CA VAL A 202 -18.24 -9.24 -4.35
C VAL A 202 -17.76 -9.48 -5.79
N GLY A 203 -16.80 -10.39 -5.93
CA GLY A 203 -16.09 -10.69 -7.18
C GLY A 203 -14.83 -9.86 -7.45
N ASP A 204 -14.56 -8.79 -6.68
CA ASP A 204 -13.22 -8.17 -6.71
C ASP A 204 -12.19 -9.13 -6.10
N VAL A 205 -10.92 -8.94 -6.48
CA VAL A 205 -9.81 -9.81 -6.08
C VAL A 205 -8.74 -8.94 -5.41
N PHE A 206 -8.22 -9.43 -4.30
CA PHE A 206 -7.01 -8.86 -3.72
C PHE A 206 -5.77 -9.49 -4.34
N GLU A 207 -4.76 -8.68 -4.59
CA GLU A 207 -3.41 -9.15 -4.85
C GLU A 207 -2.72 -9.46 -3.51
N CYS A 208 -2.18 -10.67 -3.40
CA CYS A 208 -1.33 -11.06 -2.28
C CYS A 208 0.11 -10.60 -2.55
N ASP A 209 0.53 -9.50 -1.92
CA ASP A 209 1.91 -9.00 -1.99
C ASP A 209 2.84 -9.93 -1.20
N ARG A 210 2.47 -10.20 0.06
CA ARG A 210 3.22 -11.06 0.98
C ARG A 210 2.26 -11.67 1.99
N ILE A 211 2.19 -13.00 2.09
CA ILE A 211 1.56 -13.68 3.23
C ILE A 211 2.40 -14.91 3.59
N GLN A 212 2.94 -14.93 4.81
CA GLN A 212 3.55 -16.12 5.42
C GLN A 212 2.50 -16.75 6.35
N LEU A 213 2.05 -17.95 5.97
CA LEU A 213 1.04 -18.74 6.68
C LEU A 213 1.67 -19.79 7.59
#